data_AF-A0AAE8HRT7-F1
#
_entry.id   AF-A0AAE8HRT7-F1
#
_cell.length_a   1.000
_cell.length_b   1.000
_cell.length_c   1.000
_cell.angle_alpha   90.00
_cell.angle_beta   90.00
_cell.angle_gamma   90.00
#
_symmetry.space_group_name_H-M   'P 1'
#
loop_
_entity.id
_entity.type
_entity.pdbx_description
1 polymer ?
#
loop_
_entity_poly.entity_id
_entity_poly.type
_entity_poly.pdbx_seq_one_letter_code
_entity_poly.pdbx_strand_id
1 'polypeptide(L)' 'MPRPFEPFADALRTARDIVRERAGAVAQAAVQADPHAYDEACNALAVRIAQAIVDAGEAATAHGRDHEAA' A
#
# COMPACT_ATOMS: atom_id res chain seq x y z
N MET A 1 -18.92 2.17 -16.34
CA MET A 1 -18.04 3.23 -16.87
C MET A 1 -16.65 3.04 -16.28
N PRO A 2 -15.57 3.08 -17.08
CA PRO A 2 -14.20 3.11 -16.54
C PRO A 2 -14.04 4.39 -15.69
N ARG A 3 -13.43 4.27 -14.51
CA ARG A 3 -13.16 5.43 -13.67
C ARG A 3 -12.04 6.28 -14.29
N PRO A 4 -12.03 7.59 -14.05
CA PRO A 4 -10.87 8.44 -14.36
C PRO A 4 -9.61 7.85 -13.73
N PHE A 5 -8.47 8.00 -14.40
CA PHE A 5 -7.18 7.58 -13.86
C PHE A 5 -6.83 8.47 -12.65
N GLU A 6 -6.86 7.89 -11.46
CA GLU A 6 -6.62 8.58 -10.19
C GLU A 6 -5.58 7.80 -9.37
N PRO A 7 -4.29 7.84 -9.76
CA PRO A 7 -3.26 6.96 -9.21
C PRO A 7 -3.10 7.11 -7.69
N PHE A 8 -3.24 8.31 -7.15
CA PHE A 8 -3.19 8.53 -5.71
C PHE A 8 -4.44 8.00 -4.97
N ALA A 9 -5.62 8.08 -5.58
CA ALA A 9 -6.83 7.50 -5.00
C ALA A 9 -6.81 5.96 -5.06
N ASP A 10 -6.21 5.41 -6.11
CA ASP A 10 -5.94 3.98 -6.25
C ASP A 10 -4.93 3.52 -5.20
N ALA A 11 -3.82 4.24 -5.00
CA ALA A 11 -2.82 3.97 -3.96
C ALA A 11 -3.45 3.91 -2.57
N LEU A 12 -4.32 4.87 -2.23
CA LEU A 12 -5.03 4.90 -0.95
C LEU A 12 -5.99 3.73 -0.78
N ARG A 13 -6.66 3.29 -1.85
CA ARG A 13 -7.51 2.10 -1.81
C ARG A 13 -6.68 0.84 -1.58
N THR A 14 -5.59 0.66 -2.32
CA THR A 14 -4.66 -0.45 -2.14
C THR A 14 -4.07 -0.48 -0.73
N ALA A 15 -3.62 0.67 -0.21
CA ALA A 15 -3.11 0.77 1.16
C ALA A 15 -4.15 0.34 2.20
N ARG A 16 -5.43 0.72 2.04
CA ARG A 16 -6.51 0.29 2.94
C ARG A 16 -6.76 -1.21 2.88
N ASP A 17 -6.67 -1.82 1.70
CA ASP A 17 -6.83 -3.27 1.55
C ASP A 17 -5.64 -4.03 2.16
N ILE A 18 -4.41 -3.51 2.02
CA ILE A 18 -3.21 -4.05 2.70
C ILE A 18 -3.39 -4.01 4.22
N VAL A 19 -3.88 -2.89 4.77
CA VAL A 19 -4.17 -2.78 6.21
C VAL A 19 -5.20 -3.83 6.63
N ARG A 20 -6.29 -4.01 5.88
CA ARG A 20 -7.30 -5.02 6.19
C ARG A 20 -6.74 -6.44 6.19
N GLU A 21 -5.88 -6.76 5.23
CA GLU A 21 -5.23 -8.09 5.12
C GLU A 21 -4.27 -8.35 6.29
N ARG A 22 -3.52 -7.33 6.73
CA ARG A 22 -2.36 -7.51 7.62
C ARG A 22 -2.55 -7.06 9.06
N ALA A 23 -3.57 -6.25 9.35
CA ALA A 23 -3.84 -5.77 10.72
C ALA A 23 -4.08 -6.91 11.71
N GLY A 24 -4.59 -8.06 11.26
CA GLY A 24 -4.78 -9.25 12.09
C GLY A 24 -3.46 -9.78 12.67
N ALA A 25 -2.38 -9.81 11.88
CA ALA A 25 -1.07 -10.27 12.36
C ALA A 25 -0.46 -9.32 13.39
N VAL A 26 -0.60 -8.01 13.19
CA VAL A 26 -0.16 -6.98 14.14
C VAL A 26 -0.94 -7.11 15.45
N ALA A 27 -2.27 -7.21 15.37
CA ALA A 27 -3.12 -7.39 16.55
C ALA A 27 -2.81 -8.69 17.30
N GLN A 28 -2.59 -9.79 16.58
CA GLN A 28 -2.24 -11.07 17.18
C GLN A 28 -0.88 -11.02 17.90
N ALA A 29 0.13 -10.36 17.32
CA ALA A 29 1.43 -10.20 17.98
C ALA A 29 1.33 -9.31 19.23
N ALA A 30 0.55 -8.22 19.14
CA ALA A 30 0.29 -7.33 20.28
C ALA A 30 -0.40 -8.07 21.44
N VAL A 31 -1.42 -8.88 21.14
CA VAL A 31 -2.14 -9.68 22.15
C VAL A 31 -1.24 -10.72 22.81
N GLN A 32 -0.31 -11.32 22.07
CA GLN A 32 0.67 -12.26 22.62
C GLN A 32 1.80 -11.59 23.40
N ALA A 33 1.86 -10.25 23.41
CA ALA A 33 2.93 -9.46 24.01
C ALA A 33 4.33 -9.89 23.52
N ASP A 34 4.44 -10.30 22.26
CA ASP A 34 5.71 -10.61 21.60
C ASP A 34 6.23 -9.35 20.88
N PRO A 35 7.23 -8.64 21.44
CA PRO A 35 7.70 -7.38 20.86
C PRO A 35 8.38 -7.58 19.51
N HIS A 36 9.09 -8.68 19.32
CA HIS A 36 9.79 -8.96 18.07
C HIS A 36 8.79 -9.27 16.96
N ALA A 37 7.79 -10.11 17.22
CA ALA A 37 6.74 -10.40 16.25
C ALA A 37 5.90 -9.16 15.93
N TYR A 38 5.67 -8.28 16.91
CA TYR A 38 4.94 -7.04 16.71
C TYR A 38 5.70 -6.05 15.81
N ASP A 39 6.98 -5.83 16.09
CA ASP A 39 7.82 -4.93 15.30
C ASP A 39 7.98 -5.43 13.86
N GLU A 40 8.18 -6.74 13.68
CA GLU A 40 8.25 -7.36 12.35
C GLU A 40 6.92 -7.21 11.58
N ALA A 41 5.78 -7.46 12.23
CA ALA A 41 4.48 -7.31 11.61
C ALA A 41 4.19 -5.84 11.22
N CYS A 42 4.58 -4.88 12.07
CA CYS A 42 4.48 -3.45 11.80
C CYS A 42 5.37 -3.04 10.62
N ASN A 43 6.63 -3.49 10.61
CA ASN A 43 7.57 -3.21 9.53
C ASN A 43 7.07 -3.77 8.19
N ALA A 44 6.65 -5.04 8.17
CA ALA A 44 6.10 -5.67 6.98
C ALA A 44 4.85 -4.94 6.43
N LEU A 45 3.98 -4.46 7.32
CA LEU A 45 2.83 -3.63 6.95
C LEU A 45 3.28 -2.29 6.34
N ALA A 46 4.20 -1.58 6.99
CA ALA A 46 4.69 -0.28 6.54
C ALA A 46 5.37 -0.37 5.17
N VAL A 47 6.26 -1.36 4.98
CA VAL A 47 6.97 -1.59 3.71
C VAL A 47 5.99 -1.87 2.58
N ARG A 48 4.96 -2.68 2.82
CA ARG A 48 3.99 -3.04 1.78
C ARG A 48 3.11 -1.85 1.36
N ILE A 49 2.74 -1.00 2.32
CA ILE A 49 2.04 0.27 2.02
C ILE A 49 2.96 1.21 1.24
N ALA A 50 4.21 1.38 1.67
CA ALA A 50 5.18 2.23 0.99
C ALA A 50 5.39 1.79 -0.47
N GLN A 51 5.56 0.48 -0.70
CA GLN A 51 5.68 -0.08 -2.04
C GLN A 51 4.45 0.24 -2.90
N ALA A 52 3.23 0.02 -2.39
CA ALA A 52 2.00 0.32 -3.13
C ALA A 52 1.86 1.81 -3.51
N ILE A 53 2.37 2.72 -2.68
CA ILE A 53 2.40 4.16 -2.98
C ILE A 53 3.44 4.47 -4.07
N VAL A 54 4.64 3.89 -3.98
CA VAL A 54 5.69 4.06 -4.98
C VAL A 54 5.22 3.53 -6.33
N ASP A 55 4.69 2.31 -6.38
CA ASP A 55 4.17 1.67 -7.60
C ASP A 55 3.09 2.53 -8.26
N ALA A 56 2.18 3.12 -7.48
CA ALA A 56 1.16 4.01 -7.99
C ALA A 56 1.75 5.33 -8.54
N GLY A 57 2.79 5.87 -7.89
CA GLY A 57 3.53 7.03 -8.38
C GLY A 57 4.28 6.75 -9.69
N GLU A 58 4.89 5.57 -9.81
CA GLU A 58 5.55 5.13 -11.04
C GLU A 58 4.54 4.94 -12.18
N ALA A 59 3.39 4.33 -11.90
CA ALA A 59 2.30 4.19 -12.87
C ALA A 59 1.75 5.55 -13.32
N ALA A 60 1.62 6.52 -12.41
CA ALA A 60 1.24 7.90 -12.75
C ALA A 60 2.24 8.56 -13.70
N THR A 61 3.53 8.41 -13.40
CA THR A 61 4.62 8.98 -14.19
C THR A 61 4.72 8.34 -15.58
N ALA A 62 4.51 7.02 -15.67
CA ALA A 62 4.44 6.31 -16.93
C ALA A 62 3.26 6.79 -17.78
N HIS A 63 2.07 6.91 -17.18
CA HIS A 63 0.87 7.37 -17.89
C HIS A 63 0.99 8.81 -18.40
N GLY A 64 1.62 9.69 -17.63
CA GLY A 64 1.90 11.08 -18.07
C GLY A 64 2.81 11.14 -19.31
N ARG A 65 3.86 10.31 -19.35
CA ARG A 65 4.80 10.26 -20.50
C ARG A 65 4.15 9.74 -21.77
N ASP A 66 3.28 8.73 -21.67
CA ASP A 66 2.57 8.17 -22.84
C ASP A 66 1.56 9.18 -23.42
N HIS A 67 1.01 10.06 -22.57
CA HIS A 67 0.06 11.09 -22.98
C HIS A 67 0.74 12.34 -23.59
N GLU A 68 2.00 12.63 -23.24
CA GLU A 68 2.82 13.69 -23.86
C GLU A 68 3.44 13.27 -25.20
N ALA A 69 3.62 11.97 -25.42
CA ALA A 69 4.20 11.40 -26.64
C ALA A 69 3.18 11.12 -27.77
N ALA A 70 1.89 11.33 -27.51
CA ALA A 70 0.76 11.09 -28.42
C ALA A 70 0.14 12.40 -28.92
#